data_AF-A0A6J4Y1S7-F1
#
_entry.id   AF-A0A6J4Y1S7-F1
#
_cell.length_a   1.000
_cell.length_b   1.000
_cell.length_c   1.000
_cell.angle_alpha   90.00
_cell.angle_beta   90.00
_cell.angle_gamma   90.00
#
_symmetry.space_group_name_H-M   'P 1'
#
loop_
_entity.id
_entity.type
_entity.pdbx_description
1 polymer ?
#
loop_
_entity_poly.entity_id
_entity_poly.type
_entity_poly.pdbx_seq_one_letter_code
_entity_poly.pdbx_strand_id
1 'polypeptide(L)'
;MNKSHADKDARYRSLLQKAVRRGHEDLIYTTSALLESSNARNKDWYRTRAAIIAFEECWPFGRKLNFNRKFHSKVAALVRVARSQKVKDASGLGHLAYALQRGDSSVYNGTSDDKHIRIVANAIQRPEDFWQWISNQEQSEPQTALVENAIRFKHEGTARDKAVIQAAAYLAVTTTDPPETTQLPPVDGAFPFWVVFDRHTPAGKLALNDVARDLHIQLPQLEWTCFYFEGSKTNGAAASEWWERRCRWHFQKVGLAAEEAHLLWEPARQQVIDALAAESRQLQGELYRWKVSNLKRVESLKRQVDLFIEHFDVIQRDQTDLFGQDELDI
;
A
#
# COMPACT_ATOMS: atom_id res chain seq x y z
N MET A 1 10.22 -23.85 -7.37
CA MET A 1 9.14 -23.29 -6.52
C MET A 1 7.81 -23.77 -7.09
N ASN A 2 7.02 -24.55 -6.37
CA ASN A 2 5.71 -24.99 -6.88
C ASN A 2 4.79 -23.77 -7.02
N LYS A 3 4.27 -23.55 -8.23
CA LYS A 3 3.38 -22.44 -8.61
C LYS A 3 2.23 -22.23 -7.62
N SER A 4 1.66 -23.33 -7.11
CA SER A 4 0.61 -23.36 -6.08
C SER A 4 0.97 -22.63 -4.77
N HIS A 5 2.21 -22.69 -4.28
CA HIS A 5 2.62 -21.97 -3.07
C HIS A 5 2.78 -20.47 -3.32
N ALA A 6 3.33 -20.10 -4.49
CA ALA A 6 3.45 -18.70 -4.90
C ALA A 6 2.09 -18.01 -5.02
N ASP A 7 1.12 -18.74 -5.58
CA ASP A 7 -0.24 -18.28 -5.80
C ASP A 7 -1.01 -18.11 -4.48
N LYS A 8 -0.79 -19.00 -3.50
CA LYS A 8 -1.36 -18.86 -2.14
C LYS A 8 -0.81 -17.62 -1.43
N ASP A 9 0.49 -17.38 -1.50
CA ASP A 9 1.12 -16.21 -0.89
C ASP A 9 0.59 -14.90 -1.49
N ALA A 10 0.36 -14.85 -2.80
CA ALA A 10 -0.13 -13.64 -3.48
C ALA A 10 -1.47 -13.14 -2.93
N ARG A 11 -2.40 -14.05 -2.61
CA ARG A 11 -3.74 -13.69 -2.09
C ARG A 11 -3.66 -13.07 -0.69
N TYR A 12 -2.86 -13.63 0.22
CA TYR A 12 -2.71 -13.06 1.57
C TYR A 12 -1.97 -11.72 1.55
N ARG A 13 -0.98 -11.56 0.67
CA ARG A 13 -0.28 -10.28 0.48
C ARG A 13 -1.22 -9.20 -0.06
N SER A 14 -2.06 -9.56 -1.02
CA SER A 14 -3.11 -8.70 -1.59
C SER A 14 -4.17 -8.33 -0.54
N LEU A 15 -4.62 -9.31 0.26
CA LEU A 15 -5.55 -9.12 1.36
C LEU A 15 -5.00 -8.15 2.40
N LEU A 16 -3.75 -8.32 2.84
CA LEU A 16 -3.11 -7.44 3.81
C LEU A 16 -3.13 -5.98 3.33
N GLN A 17 -2.67 -5.73 2.10
CA GLN A 17 -2.63 -4.37 1.56
C GLN A 17 -4.02 -3.75 1.44
N LYS A 18 -5.02 -4.50 0.97
CA LYS A 18 -6.40 -4.00 0.83
C LYS A 18 -7.06 -3.79 2.18
N ALA A 19 -6.79 -4.63 3.17
CA ALA A 19 -7.26 -4.46 4.54
C ALA A 19 -6.68 -3.17 5.16
N VAL A 20 -5.38 -2.88 4.96
CA VAL A 20 -4.77 -1.61 5.39
C VAL A 20 -5.40 -0.42 4.68
N ARG A 21 -5.52 -0.49 3.35
CA ARG A 21 -6.11 0.59 2.54
C ARG A 21 -7.55 0.91 2.96
N ARG A 22 -8.35 -0.12 3.24
CA ARG A 22 -9.76 -0.04 3.62
C ARG A 22 -10.00 -0.01 5.13
N GLY A 23 -8.97 0.07 5.98
CA GLY A 23 -9.15 0.27 7.42
C GLY A 23 -9.64 -0.94 8.23
N HIS A 24 -9.51 -2.18 7.75
CA HIS A 24 -10.01 -3.37 8.45
C HIS A 24 -8.94 -4.00 9.37
N GLU A 25 -8.84 -3.50 10.59
CA GLU A 25 -7.80 -3.89 11.56
C GLU A 25 -7.78 -5.37 11.93
N ASP A 26 -8.94 -5.99 12.15
CA ASP A 26 -9.01 -7.41 12.51
C ASP A 26 -8.41 -8.32 11.42
N LEU A 27 -8.58 -7.94 10.15
CA LEU A 27 -7.96 -8.62 9.02
C LEU A 27 -6.46 -8.35 8.95
N ILE A 28 -6.01 -7.15 9.31
CA ILE A 28 -4.58 -6.84 9.41
C ILE A 28 -3.96 -7.75 10.46
N TYR A 29 -4.49 -7.81 11.68
CA TYR A 29 -3.98 -8.68 12.74
C TYR A 29 -3.95 -10.15 12.33
N THR A 30 -5.09 -10.66 11.85
CA THR A 30 -5.23 -12.07 11.47
C THR A 30 -4.29 -12.44 10.32
N THR A 31 -4.25 -11.63 9.26
CA THR A 31 -3.40 -11.88 8.09
C THR A 31 -1.92 -11.73 8.43
N SER A 32 -1.57 -10.79 9.31
CA SER A 32 -0.19 -10.60 9.78
C SER A 32 0.30 -11.78 10.59
N ALA A 33 -0.50 -12.27 11.53
CA ALA A 33 -0.17 -13.46 12.32
C ALA A 33 -0.02 -14.70 11.42
N LEU A 34 -0.90 -14.85 10.42
CA LEU A 34 -0.80 -15.91 9.43
C LEU A 34 0.51 -15.81 8.65
N LEU A 35 0.84 -14.65 8.11
CA LEU A 35 2.08 -14.42 7.35
C LEU A 35 3.34 -14.59 8.22
N GLU A 36 3.29 -14.19 9.49
CA GLU A 36 4.41 -14.38 10.42
C GLU A 36 4.65 -15.86 10.75
N SER A 37 3.56 -16.62 10.94
CA SER A 37 3.64 -18.06 11.17
C SER A 37 4.03 -18.84 9.92
N SER A 38 3.85 -18.25 8.74
CA SER A 38 4.33 -18.81 7.49
C SER A 38 5.85 -18.64 7.34
N ASN A 39 6.44 -19.36 6.39
CA ASN A 39 7.90 -19.51 6.23
C ASN A 39 8.74 -18.21 6.44
N ALA A 40 10.02 -18.36 6.78
CA ALA A 40 10.92 -17.23 7.09
C ALA A 40 10.96 -16.13 6.00
N ARG A 41 10.80 -16.50 4.73
CA ARG A 41 10.78 -15.56 3.59
C ARG A 41 9.61 -14.56 3.67
N ASN A 42 8.48 -14.97 4.23
CA ASN A 42 7.33 -14.08 4.40
C ASN A 42 7.57 -13.03 5.50
N LYS A 43 8.45 -13.30 6.49
CA LYS A 43 8.83 -12.31 7.52
C LYS A 43 9.67 -11.17 6.94
N ASP A 44 10.68 -11.50 6.13
CA ASP A 44 11.51 -10.48 5.47
C ASP A 44 10.69 -9.65 4.48
N TRP A 45 9.85 -10.32 3.68
CA TRP A 45 8.90 -9.65 2.80
C TRP A 45 7.99 -8.69 3.56
N TYR A 46 7.48 -9.09 4.73
CA TYR A 46 6.55 -8.29 5.51
C TYR A 46 7.17 -6.98 5.99
N ARG A 47 8.43 -7.01 6.49
CA ARG A 47 9.13 -5.80 6.95
C ARG A 47 9.22 -4.77 5.84
N THR A 48 9.73 -5.18 4.68
CA THR A 48 9.84 -4.32 3.51
C THR A 48 8.48 -3.83 3.05
N ARG A 49 7.49 -4.73 2.97
CA ARG A 49 6.15 -4.36 2.49
C ARG A 49 5.42 -3.40 3.43
N ALA A 50 5.63 -3.49 4.74
CA ALA A 50 4.98 -2.58 5.68
C ALA A 50 5.39 -1.12 5.44
N ALA A 51 6.67 -0.87 5.21
CA ALA A 51 7.17 0.47 4.85
C ALA A 51 6.62 0.93 3.48
N ILE A 52 6.64 0.05 2.48
CA ILE A 52 6.13 0.37 1.15
C ILE A 52 4.63 0.72 1.21
N ILE A 53 3.81 -0.04 1.93
CA ILE A 53 2.37 0.26 2.10
C ILE A 53 2.20 1.62 2.80
N ALA A 54 3.02 1.94 3.80
CA ALA A 54 2.97 3.25 4.45
C ALA A 54 3.22 4.38 3.43
N PHE A 55 4.27 4.30 2.61
CA PHE A 55 4.55 5.31 1.58
C PHE A 55 3.53 5.33 0.44
N GLU A 56 3.01 4.17 0.01
CA GLU A 56 2.01 4.06 -1.05
C GLU A 56 0.65 4.65 -0.65
N GLU A 57 0.21 4.40 0.59
CA GLU A 57 -1.14 4.77 1.04
C GLU A 57 -1.17 6.08 1.84
N CYS A 58 -0.10 6.44 2.55
CA CYS A 58 -0.06 7.62 3.41
C CYS A 58 1.39 8.11 3.58
N TRP A 59 1.96 8.70 2.52
CA TRP A 59 3.37 9.09 2.52
C TRP A 59 3.84 9.98 3.69
N PRO A 60 3.03 10.91 4.24
CA PRO A 60 3.45 11.72 5.40
C PRO A 60 3.59 10.88 6.68
N PHE A 61 2.96 9.70 6.73
CA PHE A 61 3.16 8.74 7.82
C PHE A 61 4.62 8.24 7.88
N GLY A 62 5.39 8.38 6.79
CA GLY A 62 6.80 8.03 6.74
C GLY A 62 7.64 8.63 7.87
N ARG A 63 7.33 9.84 8.35
CA ARG A 63 8.04 10.44 9.50
C ARG A 63 7.78 9.74 10.84
N LYS A 64 6.63 9.06 10.97
CA LYS A 64 6.20 8.31 12.16
C LYS A 64 6.55 6.82 12.06
N LEU A 65 7.25 6.40 11.00
CA LEU A 65 7.63 5.02 10.79
C LEU A 65 8.78 4.63 11.72
N ASN A 66 8.52 3.76 12.69
CA ASN A 66 9.54 3.24 13.60
C ASN A 66 9.46 1.71 13.68
N PHE A 67 10.44 1.05 13.08
CA PHE A 67 10.58 -0.41 13.12
C PHE A 67 11.71 -0.80 14.06
N ASN A 68 11.35 -1.40 15.20
CA ASN A 68 12.28 -2.14 16.06
C ASN A 68 12.57 -3.54 15.47
N ARG A 69 13.32 -4.40 16.17
CA ARG A 69 13.60 -5.78 15.67
C ARG A 69 12.37 -6.69 15.67
N LYS A 70 11.40 -6.47 16.58
CA LYS A 70 10.23 -7.33 16.79
C LYS A 70 9.19 -7.19 15.67
N PHE A 71 8.37 -8.22 15.45
CA PHE A 71 7.38 -8.24 14.36
C PHE A 71 6.23 -7.25 14.59
N HIS A 72 5.73 -7.14 15.82
CA HIS A 72 4.60 -6.27 16.16
C HIS A 72 4.80 -4.80 15.77
N SER A 73 6.03 -4.26 15.76
CA SER A 73 6.24 -2.85 15.35
C SER A 73 5.89 -2.60 13.88
N LYS A 74 6.04 -3.59 13.01
CA LYS A 74 5.65 -3.49 11.59
C LYS A 74 4.14 -3.57 11.44
N VAL A 75 3.50 -4.43 12.24
CA VAL A 75 2.03 -4.56 12.29
C VAL A 75 1.41 -3.27 12.84
N ALA A 76 2.01 -2.70 13.89
CA ALA A 76 1.59 -1.42 14.47
C ALA A 76 1.62 -0.29 13.46
N ALA A 77 2.67 -0.21 12.62
CA ALA A 77 2.71 0.76 11.54
C ALA A 77 1.56 0.57 10.55
N LEU A 78 1.26 -0.67 10.13
CA LEU A 78 0.13 -0.95 9.24
C LEU A 78 -1.23 -0.61 9.87
N VAL A 79 -1.42 -0.89 11.16
CA VAL A 79 -2.64 -0.53 11.91
C VAL A 79 -2.78 0.99 11.99
N ARG A 80 -1.71 1.72 12.31
CA ARG A 80 -1.72 3.19 12.33
C ARG A 80 -1.99 3.79 10.94
N VAL A 81 -1.41 3.22 9.89
CA VAL A 81 -1.74 3.60 8.50
C VAL A 81 -3.20 3.31 8.22
N ALA A 82 -3.73 2.15 8.62
CA ALA A 82 -5.13 1.78 8.43
C ALA A 82 -6.09 2.76 9.11
N ARG A 83 -5.76 3.20 10.33
CA ARG A 83 -6.47 4.24 11.10
C ARG A 83 -6.29 5.65 10.55
N SER A 84 -5.39 5.89 9.59
CA SER A 84 -5.13 7.23 9.06
C SER A 84 -5.90 7.50 7.77
N GLN A 85 -6.23 8.76 7.54
CA GLN A 85 -6.64 9.24 6.22
C GLN A 85 -5.49 9.04 5.22
N LYS A 86 -5.81 8.47 4.06
CA LYS A 86 -4.81 8.17 3.04
C LYS A 86 -4.38 9.44 2.31
N VAL A 87 -3.09 9.58 2.07
CA VAL A 87 -2.48 10.71 1.33
C VAL A 87 -1.60 10.09 0.26
N LYS A 88 -2.05 10.15 -1.00
CA LYS A 88 -1.55 9.27 -2.06
C LYS A 88 -0.62 9.98 -3.04
N ASP A 89 -0.19 11.21 -2.75
CA ASP A 89 0.61 12.00 -3.69
C ASP A 89 1.93 11.34 -4.08
N ALA A 90 2.66 10.75 -3.12
CA ALA A 90 3.88 10.01 -3.45
C ALA A 90 3.61 8.83 -4.39
N SER A 91 2.48 8.14 -4.20
CA SER A 91 2.05 7.07 -5.11
C SER A 91 1.70 7.62 -6.49
N GLY A 92 0.96 8.73 -6.55
CA GLY A 92 0.63 9.44 -7.79
C GLY A 92 1.88 9.84 -8.58
N LEU A 93 2.74 10.63 -7.96
CA LEU A 93 3.95 11.20 -8.55
C LEU A 93 4.96 10.09 -8.91
N GLY A 94 5.19 9.13 -8.01
CA GLY A 94 6.12 8.02 -8.26
C GLY A 94 5.71 7.16 -9.45
N HIS A 95 4.41 6.89 -9.63
CA HIS A 95 3.93 6.15 -10.80
C HIS A 95 4.03 6.93 -12.11
N LEU A 96 3.73 8.23 -12.10
CA LEU A 96 3.89 9.10 -13.27
C LEU A 96 5.37 9.20 -13.67
N ALA A 97 6.25 9.42 -12.70
CA ALA A 97 7.70 9.47 -12.90
C ALA A 97 8.25 8.14 -13.42
N TYR A 98 7.79 7.01 -12.88
CA TYR A 98 8.16 5.69 -13.38
C TYR A 98 7.71 5.47 -14.83
N ALA A 99 6.51 5.91 -15.20
CA ALA A 99 6.02 5.83 -16.57
C ALA A 99 6.87 6.69 -17.53
N LEU A 100 7.22 7.91 -17.13
CA LEU A 100 8.13 8.77 -17.88
C LEU A 100 9.51 8.13 -18.06
N GLN A 101 10.09 7.59 -16.98
CA GLN A 101 11.38 6.89 -17.03
C GLN A 101 11.36 5.70 -18.00
N ARG A 102 10.19 5.06 -18.14
CA ARG A 102 9.93 3.98 -19.09
C ARG A 102 9.71 4.44 -20.54
N GLY A 103 9.76 5.74 -20.80
CA GLY A 103 9.61 6.35 -22.13
C GLY A 103 8.22 6.89 -22.45
N ASP A 104 7.30 6.91 -21.48
CA ASP A 104 5.93 7.38 -21.71
C ASP A 104 5.78 8.87 -21.40
N SER A 105 5.96 9.72 -22.40
CA SER A 105 5.85 11.17 -22.26
C SER A 105 4.39 11.67 -22.17
N SER A 106 3.39 10.80 -22.33
CA SER A 106 1.97 11.19 -22.22
C SER A 106 1.56 11.57 -20.79
N VAL A 107 2.42 11.34 -19.80
CA VAL A 107 2.21 11.76 -18.40
C VAL A 107 2.17 13.29 -18.21
N TYR A 108 2.72 14.03 -19.18
CA TYR A 108 2.73 15.48 -19.18
C TYR A 108 1.39 16.05 -19.60
N ASN A 109 1.05 17.21 -19.02
CA ASN A 109 -0.14 17.96 -19.36
C ASN A 109 0.18 19.40 -19.80
N GLY A 110 1.47 19.75 -19.90
CA GLY A 110 1.93 21.07 -20.33
C GLY A 110 1.91 22.13 -19.22
N THR A 111 1.62 21.76 -17.96
CA THR A 111 1.69 22.69 -16.83
C THR A 111 3.11 22.82 -16.29
N SER A 112 3.34 23.85 -15.47
CA SER A 112 4.61 24.01 -14.75
C SER A 112 4.96 22.80 -13.88
N ASP A 113 3.97 22.00 -13.50
CA ASP A 113 4.15 20.88 -12.56
C ASP A 113 4.81 19.67 -13.22
N ASP A 114 4.86 19.63 -14.55
CA ASP A 114 5.60 18.62 -15.33
C ASP A 114 7.07 18.51 -14.88
N LYS A 115 7.63 19.61 -14.36
CA LYS A 115 8.99 19.63 -13.78
C LYS A 115 9.15 18.65 -12.62
N HIS A 116 8.12 18.44 -11.79
CA HIS A 116 8.18 17.54 -10.63
C HIS A 116 8.25 16.07 -11.08
N ILE A 117 7.46 15.69 -12.09
CA ILE A 117 7.52 14.37 -12.70
C ILE A 117 8.92 14.12 -13.29
N ARG A 118 9.49 15.12 -13.98
CA ARG A 118 10.86 15.05 -14.53
C ARG A 118 11.92 14.84 -13.47
N ILE A 119 11.87 15.59 -12.37
CA ILE A 119 12.85 15.48 -11.29
C ILE A 119 12.82 14.07 -10.70
N VAL A 120 11.63 13.55 -10.37
CA VAL A 120 11.52 12.18 -9.82
C VAL A 120 11.88 11.12 -10.86
N ALA A 121 11.55 11.30 -12.15
CA ALA A 121 11.96 10.37 -13.19
C ALA A 121 13.49 10.32 -13.36
N ASN A 122 14.15 11.48 -13.29
CA ASN A 122 15.61 11.57 -13.27
C ASN A 122 16.19 10.95 -12.00
N ALA A 123 15.52 11.07 -10.86
CA ALA A 123 15.90 10.41 -9.62
C ALA A 123 15.91 8.88 -9.76
N ILE A 124 14.97 8.30 -10.51
CA ILE A 124 14.95 6.85 -10.80
C ILE A 124 16.18 6.45 -11.64
N GLN A 125 16.61 7.31 -12.57
CA GLN A 125 17.77 7.05 -13.44
C GLN A 125 19.11 7.27 -12.72
N ARG A 126 19.18 8.27 -11.83
CA ARG A 126 20.38 8.70 -11.10
C ARG A 126 20.10 8.74 -9.59
N PRO A 127 19.89 7.59 -8.94
CA PRO A 127 19.41 7.53 -7.56
C PRO A 127 20.41 8.13 -6.56
N GLU A 128 21.71 7.89 -6.71
CA GLU A 128 22.69 8.40 -5.73
C GLU A 128 22.79 9.93 -5.76
N ASP A 129 22.80 10.54 -6.95
CA ASP A 129 22.79 12.01 -7.08
C ASP A 129 21.53 12.62 -6.46
N PHE A 130 20.38 11.95 -6.64
CA PHE A 130 19.13 12.38 -6.00
C PHE A 130 19.20 12.30 -4.48
N TRP A 131 19.68 11.18 -3.92
CA TRP A 131 19.77 11.05 -2.46
C TRP A 131 20.77 12.03 -1.85
N GLN A 132 21.88 12.31 -2.53
CA GLN A 132 22.82 13.35 -2.13
C GLN A 132 22.17 14.74 -2.16
N TRP A 133 21.42 15.06 -3.21
CA TRP A 133 20.67 16.31 -3.30
C TRP A 133 19.63 16.45 -2.17
N ILE A 134 18.86 15.39 -1.89
CA ILE A 134 17.88 15.34 -0.79
C ILE A 134 18.55 15.60 0.56
N SER A 135 19.66 14.91 0.86
CA SER A 135 20.38 15.06 2.13
C SER A 135 20.99 16.45 2.35
N ASN A 136 21.17 17.24 1.29
CA ASN A 136 21.71 18.59 1.36
C ASN A 136 20.63 19.69 1.45
N GLN A 137 19.34 19.34 1.45
CA GLN A 137 18.27 20.32 1.61
C GLN A 137 18.14 20.73 3.08
N GLU A 138 17.80 22.00 3.34
CA GLU A 138 17.35 22.43 4.66
C GLU A 138 16.00 21.78 4.97
N GLN A 139 15.88 21.19 6.17
CA GLN A 139 14.75 20.36 6.57
C GLN A 139 14.32 20.69 8.00
N SER A 140 13.02 20.83 8.20
CA SER A 140 12.42 20.79 9.54
C SER A 140 12.53 19.39 10.13
N GLU A 141 12.43 19.25 11.45
CA GLU A 141 12.50 17.95 12.12
C GLU A 141 11.52 16.89 11.54
N PRO A 142 10.24 17.22 11.24
CA PRO A 142 9.33 16.30 10.56
C PRO A 142 9.79 15.87 9.16
N GLN A 143 10.42 16.76 8.40
CA GLN A 143 10.95 16.46 7.06
C GLN A 143 12.17 15.53 7.16
N THR A 144 13.09 15.83 8.08
CA THR A 144 14.27 15.00 8.37
C THR A 144 13.87 13.58 8.71
N ALA A 145 12.93 13.39 9.65
CA ALA A 145 12.46 12.06 10.04
C ALA A 145 11.83 11.28 8.89
N LEU A 146 11.15 11.95 7.95
CA LEU A 146 10.59 11.31 6.76
C LEU A 146 11.70 10.90 5.78
N VAL A 147 12.63 11.82 5.50
CA VAL A 147 13.76 11.60 4.58
C VAL A 147 14.65 10.47 5.08
N GLU A 148 15.00 10.42 6.36
CA GLU A 148 15.74 9.33 6.98
C GLU A 148 15.07 7.97 6.75
N ASN A 149 13.75 7.90 6.95
CA ASN A 149 12.99 6.69 6.68
C ASN A 149 12.94 6.35 5.20
N ALA A 150 12.78 7.33 4.30
CA ALA A 150 12.82 7.08 2.87
C ALA A 150 14.19 6.52 2.43
N ILE A 151 15.30 7.08 2.94
CA ILE A 151 16.66 6.60 2.71
C ILE A 151 16.82 5.16 3.22
N ARG A 152 16.31 4.86 4.43
CA ARG A 152 16.36 3.51 5.03
C ARG A 152 15.73 2.45 4.14
N PHE A 153 14.69 2.79 3.37
CA PHE A 153 13.98 1.87 2.48
C PHE A 153 14.27 2.10 0.99
N LYS A 154 15.29 2.91 0.62
CA LYS A 154 15.54 3.33 -0.78
C LYS A 154 15.79 2.21 -1.78
N HIS A 155 16.24 1.04 -1.33
CA HIS A 155 16.55 -0.11 -2.18
C HIS A 155 15.48 -1.20 -2.17
N GLU A 156 14.41 -0.99 -1.41
CA GLU A 156 13.41 -2.00 -1.12
C GLU A 156 12.29 -2.05 -2.17
N GLY A 157 11.71 -3.24 -2.38
CA GLY A 157 10.60 -3.44 -3.30
C GLY A 157 10.95 -3.43 -4.80
N THR A 158 9.91 -3.31 -5.62
CA THR A 158 10.00 -3.20 -7.09
C THR A 158 10.47 -1.83 -7.52
N ALA A 159 10.82 -1.66 -8.81
CA ALA A 159 11.20 -0.34 -9.33
C ALA A 159 10.09 0.72 -9.18
N ARG A 160 8.81 0.31 -9.16
CA ARG A 160 7.68 1.20 -8.88
C ARG A 160 7.65 1.60 -7.42
N ASP A 161 7.86 0.65 -6.51
CA ASP A 161 7.89 0.93 -5.06
C ASP A 161 9.00 1.93 -4.72
N LYS A 162 10.18 1.76 -5.32
CA LYS A 162 11.31 2.69 -5.19
C LYS A 162 10.97 4.09 -5.70
N ALA A 163 10.29 4.19 -6.84
CA ALA A 163 9.84 5.47 -7.38
C ALA A 163 8.85 6.19 -6.43
N VAL A 164 7.99 5.44 -5.73
CA VAL A 164 7.09 6.00 -4.70
C VAL A 164 7.89 6.50 -3.49
N ILE A 165 8.91 5.77 -3.03
CA ILE A 165 9.77 6.20 -1.93
C ILE A 165 10.57 7.45 -2.30
N GLN A 166 11.11 7.52 -3.52
CA GLN A 166 11.79 8.72 -4.04
C GLN A 166 10.82 9.91 -4.16
N ALA A 167 9.60 9.67 -4.65
CA ALA A 167 8.57 10.71 -4.68
C ALA A 167 8.21 11.21 -3.27
N ALA A 168 8.13 10.34 -2.27
CA ALA A 168 7.87 10.73 -0.89
C ALA A 168 9.00 11.62 -0.32
N ALA A 169 10.27 11.24 -0.55
CA ALA A 169 11.41 12.05 -0.14
C ALA A 169 11.44 13.42 -0.85
N TYR A 170 11.13 13.43 -2.15
CA TYR A 170 11.02 14.65 -2.94
C TYR A 170 9.93 15.58 -2.38
N LEU A 171 8.71 15.06 -2.20
CA LEU A 171 7.59 15.82 -1.67
C LEU A 171 7.87 16.36 -0.26
N ALA A 172 8.63 15.62 0.56
CA ALA A 172 9.01 16.07 1.90
C ALA A 172 9.89 17.32 1.88
N VAL A 173 10.84 17.43 0.95
CA VAL A 173 11.75 18.58 0.87
C VAL A 173 11.22 19.74 0.03
N THR A 174 10.24 19.50 -0.85
CA THR A 174 9.68 20.55 -1.71
C THR A 174 8.37 21.15 -1.21
N THR A 175 7.74 20.53 -0.21
CA THR A 175 6.54 21.07 0.44
C THR A 175 6.96 21.77 1.71
N THR A 176 6.38 22.95 1.99
CA THR A 176 6.70 23.73 3.21
C THR A 176 6.58 22.89 4.47
N ASP A 177 5.52 22.08 4.59
CA ASP A 177 5.40 21.03 5.61
C ASP A 177 4.66 19.82 5.04
N PRO A 178 5.11 18.57 5.33
CA PRO A 178 4.34 17.38 5.04
C PRO A 178 2.97 17.42 5.74
N PRO A 179 1.87 17.10 5.06
CA PRO A 179 0.54 17.23 5.66
C PRO A 179 0.37 16.33 6.88
N GLU A 180 -0.37 16.83 7.86
CA GLU A 180 -0.73 16.02 9.03
C GLU A 180 -1.63 14.85 8.64
N THR A 181 -1.39 13.72 9.30
CA THR A 181 -2.19 12.51 9.09
C THR A 181 -3.36 12.52 10.06
N THR A 182 -4.57 12.77 9.56
CA THR A 182 -5.79 12.71 10.37
C THR A 182 -6.14 11.25 10.70
N GLN A 183 -6.45 10.97 11.96
CA GLN A 183 -7.01 9.68 12.35
C GLN A 183 -8.49 9.59 11.95
N LEU A 184 -8.88 8.42 11.45
CA LEU A 184 -10.24 8.09 11.05
C LEU A 184 -10.85 7.13 12.07
N PRO A 185 -12.18 7.15 12.24
CA PRO A 185 -12.86 6.16 13.05
C PRO A 185 -12.69 4.75 12.45
N PRO A 186 -12.91 3.70 13.25
CA PRO A 186 -12.98 2.33 12.75
C PRO A 186 -14.00 2.21 11.61
N VAL A 187 -13.70 1.33 10.65
CA VAL A 187 -14.58 1.12 9.51
C VAL A 187 -15.70 0.15 9.87
N ASP A 188 -16.93 0.59 9.66
CA ASP A 188 -18.12 -0.24 9.76
C ASP A 188 -18.34 -1.03 8.46
N GLY A 189 -18.75 -2.29 8.60
CA GLY A 189 -19.13 -3.15 7.48
C GLY A 189 -18.14 -4.27 7.16
N ALA A 190 -18.62 -5.23 6.37
CA ALA A 190 -17.86 -6.42 6.00
C ALA A 190 -16.83 -6.11 4.90
N PHE A 191 -15.65 -6.71 5.02
CA PHE A 191 -14.64 -6.64 3.95
C PHE A 191 -15.07 -7.51 2.75
N PRO A 192 -15.14 -6.94 1.54
CA PRO A 192 -15.50 -7.71 0.34
C PRO A 192 -14.31 -8.55 -0.15
N PHE A 193 -14.24 -9.82 0.24
CA PHE A 193 -13.10 -10.71 -0.05
C PHE A 193 -12.77 -10.86 -1.54
N TRP A 194 -13.75 -10.69 -2.43
CA TRP A 194 -13.53 -10.76 -3.88
C TRP A 194 -12.53 -9.71 -4.38
N VAL A 195 -12.44 -8.55 -3.71
CA VAL A 195 -11.50 -7.49 -4.12
C VAL A 195 -10.04 -7.90 -3.95
N VAL A 196 -9.74 -8.96 -3.18
CA VAL A 196 -8.39 -9.52 -3.04
C VAL A 196 -7.88 -10.04 -4.38
N PHE A 197 -8.79 -10.55 -5.21
CA PHE A 197 -8.45 -11.16 -6.48
C PHE A 197 -8.46 -10.10 -7.59
N ASP A 198 -7.29 -9.54 -7.85
CA ASP A 198 -7.08 -8.58 -8.93
C ASP A 198 -6.14 -9.15 -10.01
N ARG A 199 -5.74 -8.29 -10.95
CA ARG A 199 -4.76 -8.58 -12.01
C ARG A 199 -3.39 -9.06 -11.52
N HIS A 200 -3.09 -9.01 -10.22
CA HIS A 200 -1.86 -9.56 -9.64
C HIS A 200 -2.04 -10.96 -9.05
N THR A 201 -3.27 -11.47 -9.00
CA THR A 201 -3.59 -12.84 -8.58
C THR A 201 -3.99 -13.71 -9.78
N PRO A 202 -3.70 -15.02 -9.78
CA PRO A 202 -4.11 -15.90 -10.88
C PRO A 202 -5.62 -15.94 -11.10
N ALA A 203 -6.40 -16.08 -10.03
CA ALA A 203 -7.87 -16.11 -10.12
C ALA A 203 -8.45 -14.77 -10.59
N GLY A 204 -7.94 -13.64 -10.09
CA GLY A 204 -8.36 -12.32 -10.56
C GLY A 204 -8.01 -12.09 -12.03
N LYS A 205 -6.82 -12.51 -12.49
CA LYS A 205 -6.47 -12.48 -13.92
C LYS A 205 -7.44 -13.29 -14.76
N LEU A 206 -7.74 -14.53 -14.35
CA LEU A 206 -8.66 -15.39 -15.10
C LEU A 206 -10.05 -14.75 -15.19
N ALA A 207 -10.63 -14.36 -14.06
CA ALA A 207 -11.94 -13.72 -13.99
C ALA A 207 -12.02 -12.45 -14.85
N LEU A 208 -11.01 -11.57 -14.79
CA LEU A 208 -10.97 -10.36 -15.60
C LEU A 208 -10.85 -10.66 -17.10
N ASN A 209 -10.11 -11.69 -17.50
CA ASN A 209 -10.02 -12.09 -18.91
C ASN A 209 -11.36 -12.65 -19.43
N ASP A 210 -12.01 -13.51 -18.65
CA ASP A 210 -13.29 -14.12 -19.04
C ASP A 210 -14.39 -13.06 -19.11
N VAL A 211 -14.52 -12.20 -18.09
CA VAL A 211 -15.53 -11.11 -18.10
C VAL A 211 -15.26 -10.11 -19.23
N ALA A 212 -13.99 -9.75 -19.49
CA ALA A 212 -13.65 -8.88 -20.62
C ALA A 212 -14.08 -9.49 -21.96
N ARG A 213 -13.84 -10.79 -22.15
CA ARG A 213 -14.26 -11.52 -23.36
C ARG A 213 -15.79 -11.54 -23.48
N ASP A 214 -16.49 -11.91 -22.42
CA ASP A 214 -17.93 -12.17 -22.44
C ASP A 214 -18.74 -10.86 -22.59
N LEU A 215 -18.22 -9.75 -22.06
CA LEU A 215 -18.83 -8.41 -22.22
C LEU A 215 -18.28 -7.61 -23.40
N HIS A 216 -17.36 -8.19 -24.18
CA HIS A 216 -16.67 -7.50 -25.28
C HIS A 216 -16.01 -6.16 -24.86
N ILE A 217 -15.45 -6.12 -23.64
CA ILE A 217 -14.73 -4.97 -23.10
C ILE A 217 -13.22 -5.16 -23.32
N GLN A 218 -12.51 -4.08 -23.65
CA GLN A 218 -11.04 -4.15 -23.72
C GLN A 218 -10.46 -4.43 -22.33
N LEU A 219 -9.68 -5.51 -22.21
CA LEU A 219 -9.12 -5.94 -20.92
C LEU A 219 -8.40 -4.82 -20.15
N PRO A 220 -7.56 -3.95 -20.76
CA PRO A 220 -6.93 -2.86 -20.02
C PRO A 220 -7.93 -1.87 -19.40
N GLN A 221 -9.08 -1.63 -20.04
CA GLN A 221 -10.13 -0.78 -19.51
C GLN A 221 -10.78 -1.44 -18.29
N LEU A 222 -11.13 -2.72 -18.38
CA LEU A 222 -11.72 -3.47 -17.26
C LEU A 222 -10.75 -3.62 -16.08
N GLU A 223 -9.48 -3.91 -16.34
CA GLU A 223 -8.45 -3.98 -15.29
C GLU A 223 -8.30 -2.63 -14.57
N TRP A 224 -8.31 -1.53 -15.33
CA TRP A 224 -8.17 -0.20 -14.75
C TRP A 224 -9.40 0.23 -13.98
N THR A 225 -10.61 0.01 -14.48
CA THR A 225 -11.84 0.34 -13.75
C THR A 225 -12.00 -0.50 -12.50
N CYS A 226 -11.73 -1.81 -12.56
CA CYS A 226 -11.68 -2.68 -11.38
C CYS A 226 -10.68 -2.18 -10.34
N PHE A 227 -9.48 -1.76 -10.76
CA PHE A 227 -8.50 -1.17 -9.86
C PHE A 227 -8.99 0.16 -9.29
N TYR A 228 -9.49 1.07 -10.13
CA TYR A 228 -9.87 2.42 -9.72
C TYR A 228 -11.02 2.38 -8.71
N PHE A 229 -12.14 1.73 -9.05
CA PHE A 229 -13.34 1.70 -8.22
C PHE A 229 -13.20 0.82 -6.97
N GLU A 230 -12.42 -0.26 -7.03
CA GLU A 230 -12.41 -1.27 -5.96
C GLU A 230 -11.01 -1.57 -5.43
N GLY A 231 -10.04 -1.78 -6.32
CA GLY A 231 -8.65 -2.00 -5.90
C GLY A 231 -8.11 -0.83 -5.07
N SER A 232 -8.40 0.40 -5.46
CA SER A 232 -7.82 1.63 -4.92
C SER A 232 -8.68 2.31 -3.85
N LYS A 233 -9.89 1.80 -3.62
CA LYS A 233 -10.83 2.29 -2.62
C LYS A 233 -10.22 2.26 -1.22
N THR A 234 -10.29 3.39 -0.52
CA THR A 234 -9.75 3.58 0.83
C THR A 234 -10.88 3.77 1.86
N ASN A 235 -10.55 3.73 3.15
CA ASN A 235 -11.47 4.14 4.22
C ASN A 235 -11.63 5.66 4.36
N GLY A 236 -10.83 6.42 3.63
CA GLY A 236 -10.85 7.87 3.57
C GLY A 236 -9.58 8.34 2.88
N ALA A 237 -9.69 9.35 2.03
CA ALA A 237 -8.55 9.93 1.31
C ALA A 237 -8.57 11.46 1.50
N ALA A 238 -7.40 12.05 1.69
CA ALA A 238 -7.22 13.47 1.52
C ALA A 238 -7.22 13.81 0.02
N ALA A 239 -7.41 15.09 -0.31
CA ALA A 239 -7.10 15.56 -1.65
C ALA A 239 -5.65 15.19 -2.00
N SER A 240 -5.43 14.65 -3.20
CA SER A 240 -4.11 14.20 -3.64
C SER A 240 -3.99 14.46 -5.14
N GLU A 241 -3.48 15.64 -5.47
CA GLU A 241 -3.39 16.13 -6.84
C GLU A 241 -2.63 15.15 -7.74
N TRP A 242 -1.51 14.61 -7.26
CA TRP A 242 -0.70 13.68 -8.06
C TRP A 242 -1.40 12.34 -8.25
N TRP A 243 -2.19 11.91 -7.27
CA TRP A 243 -3.00 10.70 -7.39
C TRP A 243 -4.11 10.87 -8.42
N GLU A 244 -4.83 11.99 -8.38
CA GLU A 244 -5.87 12.29 -9.35
C GLU A 244 -5.31 12.45 -10.76
N ARG A 245 -4.18 13.15 -10.88
CA ARG A 245 -3.46 13.31 -12.15
C ARG A 245 -3.05 11.95 -12.73
N ARG A 246 -2.51 11.04 -11.90
CA ARG A 246 -2.22 9.65 -12.29
C ARG A 246 -3.48 8.95 -12.78
N CYS A 247 -4.60 9.10 -12.08
CA CYS A 247 -5.84 8.46 -12.46
C CYS A 247 -6.35 8.95 -13.82
N ARG A 248 -6.41 10.28 -14.02
CA ARG A 248 -6.81 10.90 -15.30
C ARG A 248 -5.91 10.45 -16.45
N TRP A 249 -4.58 10.49 -16.25
CA TRP A 249 -3.61 10.02 -17.24
C TRP A 249 -3.84 8.55 -17.62
N HIS A 250 -4.08 7.67 -16.63
CA HIS A 250 -4.25 6.25 -16.92
C HIS A 250 -5.57 5.96 -17.64
N PHE A 251 -6.65 6.69 -17.32
CA PHE A 251 -7.92 6.64 -18.05
C PHE A 251 -7.73 7.01 -19.53
N GLN A 252 -7.05 8.13 -19.81
CA GLN A 252 -6.70 8.52 -21.17
C GLN A 252 -5.86 7.45 -21.88
N LYS A 253 -4.88 6.86 -21.18
CA LYS A 253 -4.01 5.82 -21.73
C LYS A 253 -4.76 4.55 -22.12
N VAL A 254 -5.80 4.17 -21.39
CA VAL A 254 -6.65 3.02 -21.74
C VAL A 254 -7.80 3.40 -22.68
N GLY A 255 -7.83 4.65 -23.18
CA GLY A 255 -8.84 5.13 -24.11
C GLY A 255 -10.24 5.18 -23.51
N LEU A 256 -10.36 5.53 -22.23
CA LEU A 256 -11.64 5.61 -21.51
C LEU A 256 -11.76 6.96 -20.82
N ALA A 257 -12.87 7.68 -21.02
CA ALA A 257 -13.15 8.90 -20.28
C ALA A 257 -13.43 8.55 -18.80
N ALA A 258 -12.83 9.30 -17.87
CA ALA A 258 -12.93 8.99 -16.44
C ALA A 258 -14.37 9.13 -15.93
N GLU A 259 -15.11 10.09 -16.50
CA GLU A 259 -16.49 10.41 -16.20
C GLU A 259 -17.43 9.29 -16.64
N GLU A 260 -17.10 8.59 -17.74
CA GLU A 260 -17.88 7.50 -18.32
C GLU A 260 -17.45 6.13 -17.81
N ALA A 261 -16.35 6.04 -17.06
CA ALA A 261 -15.79 4.78 -16.60
C ALA A 261 -16.77 3.91 -15.79
N HIS A 262 -17.73 4.55 -15.10
CA HIS A 262 -18.78 3.87 -14.36
C HIS A 262 -19.75 3.09 -15.28
N LEU A 263 -19.99 3.58 -16.51
CA LEU A 263 -20.85 2.91 -17.50
C LEU A 263 -20.27 1.55 -17.95
N LEU A 264 -18.94 1.44 -17.96
CA LEU A 264 -18.24 0.19 -18.22
C LEU A 264 -18.18 -0.69 -16.96
N TRP A 265 -17.91 -0.08 -15.80
CA TRP A 265 -17.69 -0.81 -14.56
C TRP A 265 -18.94 -1.43 -13.98
N GLU A 266 -20.05 -0.69 -13.86
CA GLU A 266 -21.26 -1.17 -13.18
C GLU A 266 -21.83 -2.47 -13.80
N PRO A 267 -21.94 -2.62 -15.14
CA PRO A 267 -22.36 -3.87 -15.74
C PRO A 267 -21.38 -5.02 -15.52
N ALA A 268 -20.07 -4.74 -15.57
CA ALA A 268 -19.03 -5.76 -15.40
C ALA A 268 -18.85 -6.20 -13.95
N ARG A 269 -19.14 -5.31 -12.99
CA ARG A 269 -18.91 -5.51 -11.56
C ARG A 269 -19.57 -6.79 -11.05
N GLN A 270 -20.84 -7.01 -11.36
CA GLN A 270 -21.55 -8.19 -10.86
C GLN A 270 -20.95 -9.48 -11.42
N GLN A 271 -20.59 -9.51 -12.70
CA GLN A 271 -19.96 -10.68 -13.31
C GLN A 271 -18.58 -10.98 -12.71
N VAL A 272 -17.78 -9.96 -12.40
CA VAL A 272 -16.51 -10.13 -11.69
C VAL A 272 -16.74 -10.70 -10.29
N ILE A 273 -17.75 -10.21 -9.56
CA ILE A 273 -18.09 -10.72 -8.22
C ILE A 273 -18.51 -12.19 -8.30
N ASP A 274 -19.36 -12.54 -9.26
CA ASP A 274 -19.88 -13.90 -9.43
C ASP A 274 -18.75 -14.86 -9.84
N ALA A 275 -17.89 -14.45 -10.78
CA ALA A 275 -16.73 -15.21 -11.22
C ALA A 275 -15.71 -15.49 -10.10
N LEU A 276 -15.65 -14.62 -9.08
CA LEU A 276 -14.73 -14.73 -7.94
C LEU A 276 -15.40 -15.26 -6.67
N ALA A 277 -16.69 -15.62 -6.71
CA ALA A 277 -17.46 -15.94 -5.52
C ALA A 277 -16.93 -17.19 -4.79
N ALA A 278 -16.51 -18.21 -5.55
CA ALA A 278 -16.00 -19.46 -4.98
C ALA A 278 -14.66 -19.24 -4.26
N GLU A 279 -13.71 -18.57 -4.91
CA GLU A 279 -12.39 -18.25 -4.38
C GLU A 279 -12.49 -17.31 -3.18
N SER A 280 -13.45 -16.37 -3.21
CA SER A 280 -13.74 -15.46 -2.09
C SER A 280 -14.23 -16.20 -0.86
N ARG A 281 -15.24 -17.08 -1.01
CA ARG A 281 -15.74 -17.92 0.09
C ARG A 281 -14.66 -18.85 0.61
N GLN A 282 -13.83 -19.41 -0.28
CA GLN A 282 -12.71 -20.25 0.10
C GLN A 282 -11.70 -19.48 0.95
N LEU A 283 -11.24 -18.31 0.49
CA LEU A 283 -10.26 -17.49 1.22
C LEU A 283 -10.80 -17.05 2.58
N GLN A 284 -12.06 -16.61 2.63
CA GLN A 284 -12.71 -16.23 3.88
C GLN A 284 -12.80 -17.41 4.85
N GLY A 285 -13.22 -18.58 4.38
CA GLY A 285 -13.30 -19.80 5.18
C GLY A 285 -11.93 -20.32 5.65
N GLU A 286 -10.90 -20.25 4.80
CA GLU A 286 -9.51 -20.56 5.16
C GLU A 286 -9.01 -19.64 6.27
N LEU A 287 -9.19 -18.33 6.13
CA LEU A 287 -8.74 -17.34 7.11
C LEU A 287 -9.50 -17.50 8.44
N TYR A 288 -10.81 -17.73 8.39
CA TYR A 288 -11.64 -17.95 9.58
C TYR A 288 -11.20 -19.20 10.34
N ARG A 289 -11.09 -20.36 9.66
CA ARG A 289 -10.63 -21.61 10.30
C ARG A 289 -9.23 -21.45 10.90
N TRP A 290 -8.34 -20.76 10.18
CA TRP A 290 -7.00 -20.49 10.68
C TRP A 290 -7.04 -19.60 11.93
N LYS A 291 -7.83 -18.52 11.93
CA LYS A 291 -8.00 -17.61 13.08
C LYS A 291 -8.51 -18.34 14.31
N VAL A 292 -9.58 -19.14 14.16
CA VAL A 292 -10.16 -19.92 15.26
C VAL A 292 -9.13 -20.88 15.86
N SER A 293 -8.34 -21.55 15.02
CA SER A 293 -7.29 -22.48 15.47
C SER A 293 -6.07 -21.79 16.10
N ASN A 294 -5.92 -20.47 15.90
CA ASN A 294 -4.75 -19.69 16.32
C ASN A 294 -5.15 -18.43 17.12
N LEU A 295 -6.31 -18.46 17.80
CA LEU A 295 -6.88 -17.27 18.43
C LEU A 295 -5.92 -16.62 19.44
N LYS A 296 -5.29 -17.44 20.30
CA LYS A 296 -4.27 -16.96 21.27
C LYS A 296 -3.13 -16.19 20.60
N ARG A 297 -2.69 -16.63 19.42
CA ARG A 297 -1.62 -15.97 18.67
C ARG A 297 -2.06 -14.61 18.14
N VAL A 298 -3.26 -14.53 17.57
CA VAL A 298 -3.82 -13.29 17.04
C VAL A 298 -4.05 -12.28 18.17
N GLU A 299 -4.61 -12.72 19.30
CA GLU A 299 -4.82 -11.87 20.48
C GLU A 299 -3.51 -11.41 21.11
N SER A 300 -2.52 -12.29 21.24
CA SER A 300 -1.19 -11.93 21.74
C SER A 300 -0.53 -10.86 20.85
N LEU A 301 -0.57 -11.03 19.52
CA LEU A 301 -0.07 -10.03 18.58
C LEU A 301 -0.81 -8.70 18.72
N LYS A 302 -2.15 -8.74 18.84
CA LYS A 302 -2.95 -7.53 19.05
C LYS A 302 -2.54 -6.78 20.31
N ARG A 303 -2.42 -7.48 21.45
CA ARG A 303 -1.96 -6.87 22.72
C ARG A 303 -0.58 -6.24 22.58
N GLN A 304 0.38 -6.93 21.96
CA GLN A 304 1.73 -6.38 21.72
C GLN A 304 1.71 -5.13 20.84
N VAL A 305 0.84 -5.10 19.83
CA VAL A 305 0.68 -3.94 18.94
C VAL A 305 0.03 -2.77 19.68
N ASP A 306 -1.04 -3.02 20.43
CA ASP A 306 -1.76 -1.98 21.18
C ASP A 306 -0.82 -1.36 22.24
N LEU A 307 -0.09 -2.18 23.00
CA LEU A 307 0.95 -1.71 23.93
C LEU A 307 2.03 -0.87 23.23
N PHE A 308 2.52 -1.32 22.07
CA PHE A 308 3.53 -0.58 21.31
C PHE A 308 3.00 0.77 20.78
N ILE A 309 1.72 0.85 20.41
CA ILE A 309 1.08 2.08 19.94
C ILE A 309 0.85 3.04 21.12
N GLU A 310 0.36 2.56 22.26
CA GLU A 310 0.10 3.38 23.46
C GLU A 310 1.37 4.03 24.02
N HIS A 311 2.49 3.31 23.99
CA HIS A 311 3.77 3.81 24.50
C HIS A 311 4.61 4.50 23.42
N PHE A 312 4.11 4.63 22.20
CA PHE A 312 4.88 5.12 21.05
C PHE A 312 5.43 6.54 21.27
N ASP A 313 4.66 7.41 21.90
CA ASP A 313 5.07 8.81 22.16
C ASP A 313 5.99 8.94 23.39
N VAL A 314 6.08 7.91 24.23
CA VAL A 314 6.96 7.85 25.41
C VAL A 314 8.33 7.24 25.07
N ILE A 315 8.39 6.39 24.04
CA ILE A 315 9.63 5.77 23.57
C ILE A 315 10.42 6.78 22.74
N GLN A 316 11.30 7.54 23.40
CA GLN A 316 12.37 8.25 22.70
C GLN A 316 13.17 7.25 21.85
N ARG A 317 13.64 7.70 20.68
CA ARG A 317 14.39 6.90 19.68
C ARG A 317 15.55 6.08 20.28
N ASP A 318 16.06 6.47 21.45
CA ASP A 318 17.19 5.83 22.15
C ASP A 318 16.80 4.71 23.12
N GLN A 319 15.51 4.40 23.28
CA GLN A 319 15.00 3.37 24.21
C GLN A 319 14.52 2.09 23.51
N THR A 320 14.87 1.87 22.24
CA THR A 320 14.46 0.66 21.49
C THR A 320 14.89 -0.67 22.13
N ASP A 321 15.82 -0.65 23.08
CA ASP A 321 16.32 -1.82 23.79
C ASP A 321 15.56 -2.14 25.11
N LEU A 322 14.71 -1.24 25.61
CA LEU A 322 14.00 -1.42 26.90
C LEU A 322 12.86 -2.45 26.85
N PHE A 323 12.41 -2.87 25.66
CA PHE A 323 11.49 -4.01 25.49
C PHE A 323 12.23 -5.30 25.12
N GLY A 324 13.51 -5.36 25.46
CA GLY A 324 14.44 -6.47 25.20
C GLY A 324 14.52 -7.53 26.29
N GLN A 325 13.80 -7.39 27.41
CA GLN A 325 13.84 -8.39 28.49
C GLN A 325 12.48 -9.08 28.68
N ASP A 326 12.60 -10.39 28.85
CA ASP A 326 11.54 -11.37 29.03
C ASP A 326 10.69 -11.05 30.26
N GLU A 327 9.51 -10.47 30.06
CA GLU A 327 8.43 -10.51 31.06
C GLU A 327 7.08 -10.61 30.35
N LEU A 328 6.79 -11.75 29.72
CA LEU A 328 5.43 -12.24 29.51
C LEU A 328 5.44 -13.78 29.46
N ASP A 329 5.89 -14.40 30.56
CA ASP A 329 5.45 -15.73 30.96
C ASP A 329 4.32 -15.58 32.00
N ILE A 330 3.09 -15.33 31.52
CA ILE A 330 1.81 -15.78 32.10
C ILE A 330 0.81 -16.03 30.96
#